data_AF-A0A5B8VXF6-F1
#
_entry.id   AF-A0A5B8VXF6-F1
#
_cell.length_a   1.000
_cell.length_b   1.000
_cell.length_c   1.000
_cell.angle_alpha   90.00
_cell.angle_beta   90.00
_cell.angle_gamma   90.00
#
_symmetry.space_group_name_H-M   'P 1'
#
loop_
_entity.id
_entity.type
_entity.pdbx_description
1 polymer ?
#
loop_
_entity_poly.entity_id
_entity_poly.type
_entity_poly.pdbx_seq_one_letter_code
_entity_poly.pdbx_strand_id
1 'polypeptide(L)'
;MAKDFKLPVSIDHLQKFADDTVSIDEFLSVFFGDDQNNANMRQGLASYFYDNGGSPEVREFDIVDAKFDTNDLTGSFKCIFTVYYFFTCSDIKNDKRENITWKFKIDDTNLTIAFVGEEPWVWDGD
;
A
#
# COMPACT_ATOMS: atom_id res chain seq x y z
N MET A 1 11.19 -6.64 7.98
CA MET A 1 10.48 -5.36 7.78
C MET A 1 9.00 -5.66 7.86
N ALA A 2 8.21 -4.79 8.50
CA ALA A 2 6.78 -5.01 8.69
C ALA A 2 6.07 -4.97 7.33
N LYS A 3 5.23 -5.96 7.07
CA LYS A 3 4.39 -6.06 5.86
C LYS A 3 3.04 -5.36 6.04
N ASP A 4 3.00 -4.57 7.10
CA ASP A 4 1.94 -3.73 7.57
C ASP A 4 2.53 -2.36 7.94
N PHE A 5 1.76 -1.32 7.72
CA PHE A 5 2.12 0.02 8.14
C PHE A 5 0.87 0.86 8.40
N LYS A 6 1.00 1.86 9.28
CA LYS A 6 -0.08 2.80 9.60
C LYS A 6 0.31 4.19 9.17
N LEU A 7 -0.63 4.91 8.57
CA LEU A 7 -0.44 6.29 8.15
C LEU A 7 -1.55 7.16 8.73
N PRO A 8 -1.25 8.42 9.08
CA PRO A 8 -2.28 9.36 9.50
C PRO A 8 -3.20 9.69 8.32
N VAL A 9 -4.50 9.80 8.59
CA VAL A 9 -5.49 10.26 7.61
C VAL A 9 -6.18 11.52 8.13
N SER A 10 -6.39 12.50 7.26
CA SER A 10 -7.07 13.74 7.63
C SER A 10 -8.57 13.50 7.78
N ILE A 11 -9.19 14.12 8.81
CA ILE A 11 -10.64 14.10 9.04
C ILE A 11 -11.41 14.51 7.78
N ASP A 12 -10.93 15.53 7.07
CA ASP A 12 -11.56 16.03 5.84
C ASP A 12 -11.67 14.95 4.75
N HIS A 13 -10.65 14.11 4.59
CA HIS A 13 -10.66 13.00 3.64
C HIS A 13 -11.56 11.85 4.10
N LEU A 14 -11.62 11.58 5.41
CA LEU A 14 -12.55 10.59 5.96
C LEU A 14 -14.01 11.03 5.81
N GLN A 15 -14.31 12.30 6.04
CA GLN A 15 -15.66 12.84 5.89
C GLN A 15 -16.11 12.81 4.42
N LYS A 16 -15.26 13.26 3.49
CA LYS A 16 -15.56 13.19 2.05
C LYS A 16 -15.84 11.77 1.56
N PHE A 17 -15.19 10.79 2.17
CA PHE A 17 -15.39 9.39 1.87
C PHE A 17 -16.66 8.81 2.53
N ALA A 18 -16.95 9.22 3.76
CA ALA A 18 -18.18 8.86 4.47
C ALA A 18 -19.46 9.44 3.83
N ASP A 19 -19.35 10.61 3.19
CA ASP A 19 -20.44 11.24 2.44
C ASP A 19 -20.59 10.69 1.00
N ASP A 20 -19.93 9.58 0.64
CA ASP A 20 -19.96 8.93 -0.69
C ASP A 20 -19.64 9.91 -1.85
N THR A 21 -18.93 11.00 -1.52
CA THR A 21 -18.68 12.11 -2.45
C THR A 21 -17.43 11.84 -3.30
N VAL A 22 -16.56 10.94 -2.82
CA VAL A 22 -15.28 10.58 -3.43
C VAL A 22 -15.19 9.06 -3.54
N SER A 23 -14.85 8.54 -4.73
CA SER A 23 -14.65 7.11 -4.92
C SER A 23 -13.37 6.64 -4.21
N ILE A 24 -13.28 5.35 -3.88
CA ILE A 24 -12.09 4.81 -3.21
C ILE A 24 -10.83 4.99 -4.06
N ASP A 25 -10.94 4.90 -5.39
CA ASP A 25 -9.85 5.14 -6.31
C ASP A 25 -9.33 6.59 -6.22
N GLU A 26 -10.24 7.57 -6.16
CA GLU A 26 -9.87 8.98 -6.02
C GLU A 26 -9.27 9.26 -4.63
N PHE A 27 -9.84 8.67 -3.57
CA PHE A 27 -9.29 8.74 -2.21
C PHE A 27 -7.85 8.20 -2.16
N LEU A 28 -7.63 6.99 -2.67
CA LEU A 28 -6.30 6.37 -2.68
C LEU A 28 -5.33 7.15 -3.58
N SER A 29 -5.78 7.69 -4.70
CA SER A 29 -4.96 8.52 -5.58
C SER A 29 -4.52 9.81 -4.91
N VAL A 30 -5.39 10.47 -4.13
CA VAL A 30 -5.03 11.66 -3.35
C VAL A 30 -4.09 11.28 -2.21
N PHE A 31 -4.42 10.19 -1.51
CA PHE A 31 -3.66 9.72 -0.35
C PHE A 31 -2.23 9.32 -0.70
N PHE A 32 -2.03 8.61 -1.81
CA PHE A 32 -0.71 8.22 -2.34
C PHE A 32 -0.11 9.25 -3.31
N GLY A 33 -0.81 10.35 -3.57
CA GLY A 33 -0.26 11.54 -4.22
C GLY A 33 0.67 12.33 -3.29
N ASP A 34 0.59 12.10 -1.98
CA ASP A 34 1.58 12.57 -1.02
C ASP A 34 2.89 11.78 -1.14
N ASP A 35 4.01 12.49 -1.30
CA ASP A 35 5.34 11.88 -1.53
C ASP A 35 5.76 10.93 -0.40
N GLN A 36 5.39 11.24 0.85
CA GLN A 36 5.76 10.44 2.01
C GLN A 36 4.93 9.15 2.06
N ASN A 37 3.63 9.23 1.84
CA ASN A 37 2.76 8.06 1.75
C ASN A 37 3.14 7.16 0.57
N ASN A 38 3.47 7.76 -0.57
CA ASN A 38 3.98 7.07 -1.75
C ASN A 38 5.30 6.33 -1.46
N ALA A 39 6.25 7.00 -0.79
CA ALA A 39 7.51 6.40 -0.38
C ALA A 39 7.31 5.21 0.59
N ASN A 40 6.43 5.37 1.58
CA ASN A 40 6.11 4.30 2.53
C ASN A 40 5.52 3.07 1.82
N MET A 41 4.62 3.29 0.84
CA MET A 41 4.05 2.20 0.05
C MET A 41 5.11 1.47 -0.79
N ARG A 42 5.99 2.22 -1.48
CA ARG A 42 7.08 1.65 -2.27
C ARG A 42 8.05 0.83 -1.43
N GLN A 43 8.36 1.30 -0.21
CA GLN A 43 9.18 0.55 0.74
C GLN A 43 8.47 -0.73 1.21
N GLY A 44 7.17 -0.64 1.51
CA GLY A 44 6.34 -1.80 1.84
C GLY A 44 6.37 -2.85 0.73
N LEU A 45 6.18 -2.42 -0.52
CA LEU A 45 6.23 -3.30 -1.70
C LEU A 45 7.61 -3.91 -1.93
N ALA A 46 8.67 -3.10 -1.87
CA ALA A 46 10.05 -3.60 -2.00
C ALA A 46 10.40 -4.62 -0.91
N SER A 47 9.79 -4.48 0.28
CA SER A 47 10.07 -5.36 1.40
C SER A 47 9.72 -6.83 1.18
N TYR A 48 8.74 -7.11 0.31
CA TYR A 48 8.36 -8.46 -0.10
C TYR A 48 9.46 -9.20 -0.86
N PHE A 49 10.42 -8.46 -1.41
CA PHE A 49 11.44 -9.00 -2.31
C PHE A 49 12.85 -8.94 -1.72
N TYR A 50 13.03 -8.43 -0.49
CA TYR A 50 14.34 -8.41 0.16
C TYR A 50 14.93 -9.81 0.37
N ASP A 51 14.09 -10.81 0.65
CA ASP A 51 14.53 -12.20 0.84
C ASP A 51 15.03 -12.86 -0.46
N ASN A 52 14.73 -12.29 -1.64
CA ASN A 52 15.18 -12.83 -2.93
C ASN A 52 16.62 -12.45 -3.29
N GLY A 53 17.30 -11.66 -2.45
CA GLY A 53 18.65 -11.15 -2.69
C GLY A 53 18.69 -9.95 -3.66
N GLY A 54 19.83 -9.27 -3.69
CA GLY A 54 19.99 -7.99 -4.38
C GLY A 54 19.40 -6.82 -3.59
N SER A 55 19.38 -5.63 -4.18
CA SER A 55 18.69 -4.45 -3.62
C SER A 55 17.40 -4.21 -4.42
N PRO A 56 16.25 -4.74 -3.96
CA PRO A 56 14.97 -4.50 -4.62
C PRO A 56 14.53 -3.04 -4.43
N GLU A 57 14.12 -2.42 -5.53
CA GLU A 57 13.60 -1.06 -5.55
C GLU A 57 12.28 -1.05 -6.32
N VAL A 58 11.25 -0.44 -5.72
CA VAL A 58 10.00 -0.13 -6.43
C VAL A 58 10.00 1.37 -6.69
N ARG A 59 9.92 1.75 -7.96
CA ARG A 59 9.93 3.17 -8.37
C ARG A 59 8.53 3.74 -8.46
N GLU A 60 7.63 2.93 -9.02
CA GLU A 60 6.28 3.30 -9.44
C GLU A 60 5.35 2.12 -9.14
N PHE A 61 4.11 2.44 -8.84
CA PHE A 61 3.04 1.47 -8.65
C PHE A 61 1.72 2.05 -9.13
N ASP A 62 0.86 1.19 -9.65
CA ASP A 62 -0.51 1.48 -10.00
C ASP A 62 -1.44 0.80 -9.00
N ILE A 63 -2.53 1.48 -8.64
CA ILE A 63 -3.62 0.93 -7.82
C ILE A 63 -4.76 0.54 -8.76
N VAL A 64 -5.22 -0.70 -8.66
CA VAL A 64 -6.37 -1.20 -9.41
C VAL A 64 -7.28 -2.04 -8.51
N ASP A 65 -8.50 -2.32 -8.96
CA ASP A 65 -9.47 -3.15 -8.23
C ASP A 65 -9.71 -2.65 -6.78
N ALA A 66 -9.71 -1.34 -6.55
CA ALA A 66 -9.96 -0.78 -5.23
C ALA A 66 -11.41 -1.05 -4.80
N LYS A 67 -11.58 -1.53 -3.58
CA LYS A 67 -12.86 -1.85 -2.96
C LYS A 67 -12.85 -1.34 -1.53
N PHE A 68 -13.99 -0.84 -1.08
CA PHE A 68 -14.16 -0.37 0.28
C PHE A 68 -15.54 -0.73 0.79
N ASP A 69 -15.59 -1.19 2.03
CA ASP A 69 -16.78 -1.44 2.80
C ASP A 69 -16.91 -0.32 3.85
N THR A 70 -17.93 0.51 3.68
CA THR A 70 -18.24 1.65 4.55
C THR A 70 -18.79 1.22 5.91
N ASN A 71 -19.33 -0.01 6.04
CA ASN A 71 -19.86 -0.50 7.32
C ASN A 71 -18.72 -0.92 8.25
N ASP A 72 -17.75 -1.64 7.71
CA ASP A 72 -16.62 -2.17 8.48
C ASP A 72 -15.39 -1.23 8.48
N LEU A 73 -15.46 -0.13 7.72
CA LEU A 73 -14.34 0.78 7.45
C LEU A 73 -13.10 0.03 6.95
N THR A 74 -13.31 -1.02 6.15
CA THR A 74 -12.24 -1.86 5.60
C THR A 74 -12.28 -1.87 4.09
N GLY A 75 -11.13 -2.05 3.47
CA GLY A 75 -11.04 -2.14 2.02
C GLY A 75 -9.86 -2.93 1.55
N SER A 76 -9.77 -3.05 0.23
CA SER A 76 -8.67 -3.73 -0.44
C SER A 76 -8.41 -3.11 -1.79
N PHE A 77 -7.16 -3.11 -2.22
CA PHE A 77 -6.75 -2.71 -3.56
C PHE A 77 -5.61 -3.59 -4.03
N LYS A 78 -5.44 -3.72 -5.34
CA LYS A 78 -4.32 -4.43 -5.94
C LYS A 78 -3.30 -3.40 -6.40
N CYS A 79 -2.07 -3.55 -5.94
CA CYS A 79 -0.94 -2.80 -6.45
C CYS A 79 -0.25 -3.57 -7.56
N ILE A 80 -0.07 -2.94 -8.71
CA ILE A 80 0.75 -3.45 -9.81
C ILE A 80 2.01 -2.60 -9.86
N PHE A 81 3.19 -3.22 -9.84
CA PHE A 81 4.45 -2.48 -9.77
C PHE A 81 5.57 -3.27 -10.43
N THR A 82 6.66 -2.57 -10.74
CA THR A 82 7.89 -3.18 -11.26
C THR A 82 8.95 -3.16 -10.18
N VAL A 83 9.47 -4.33 -9.85
CA VAL A 83 10.61 -4.46 -8.93
C VAL A 83 11.89 -4.45 -9.75
N TYR A 84 12.78 -3.53 -9.40
CA TYR A 84 14.12 -3.42 -9.97
C TYR A 84 15.11 -4.07 -9.00
N TYR A 85 15.83 -5.09 -9.46
CA TYR A 85 16.91 -5.69 -8.68
C TYR A 85 18.26 -5.15 -9.14
N PHE A 86 19.03 -4.62 -8.19
CA PHE A 86 20.44 -4.28 -8.39
C PHE A 86 21.34 -5.32 -7.75
N PHE A 87 22.20 -5.96 -8.55
CA PHE A 87 23.24 -6.89 -8.09
C PHE A 87 24.62 -6.25 -8.30
N THR A 88 25.37 -6.08 -7.21
CA THR A 88 26.67 -5.36 -7.24
C THR A 88 27.78 -6.10 -7.98
N CYS A 89 27.62 -7.40 -8.26
CA CYS A 89 28.65 -8.22 -8.91
C CYS A 89 28.35 -8.60 -10.37
N SER A 90 27.21 -8.21 -10.91
CA SER A 90 26.86 -8.40 -12.32
C SER A 90 25.75 -7.40 -12.66
N ASP A 91 25.96 -6.53 -13.65
CA ASP A 91 25.02 -5.54 -14.20
C ASP A 91 23.73 -6.16 -14.81
N ILE A 92 23.21 -7.23 -14.22
CA ILE A 92 21.97 -7.88 -14.61
C ILE A 92 20.85 -7.09 -13.96
N LYS A 93 20.25 -6.18 -14.74
CA LYS A 93 18.94 -5.61 -14.44
C LYS A 93 17.91 -6.69 -14.74
N ASN A 94 17.22 -7.16 -13.72
CA ASN A 94 16.05 -8.00 -13.91
C ASN A 94 14.86 -7.18 -13.41
N ASP A 95 14.06 -6.64 -14.34
CA ASP A 95 12.79 -6.03 -14.03
C ASP A 95 11.70 -7.10 -14.04
N LYS A 96 10.98 -7.21 -12.93
CA LYS A 96 9.83 -8.12 -12.83
C LYS A 96 8.59 -7.31 -12.49
N ARG A 97 7.56 -7.44 -13.33
CA ARG A 97 6.24 -6.88 -13.06
C ARG A 97 5.50 -7.82 -12.12
N GLU A 98 5.20 -7.32 -10.93
CA GLU A 98 4.51 -8.05 -9.88
C GLU A 98 3.20 -7.35 -9.53
N ASN A 99 2.33 -8.08 -8.83
CA ASN A 99 1.15 -7.50 -8.24
C ASN A 99 0.91 -8.08 -6.84
N ILE A 100 0.49 -7.24 -5.90
CA ILE A 100 0.18 -7.62 -4.52
C ILE A 100 -1.14 -6.99 -4.13
N THR A 101 -2.04 -7.78 -3.55
CA THR A 101 -3.25 -7.24 -2.94
C THR A 101 -2.93 -6.71 -1.55
N TRP A 102 -3.31 -5.47 -1.31
CA TRP A 102 -3.25 -4.83 0.00
C TRP A 102 -4.65 -4.68 0.54
N LYS A 103 -4.79 -4.93 1.84
CA LYS A 103 -5.99 -4.60 2.59
C LYS A 103 -5.70 -3.42 3.47
N PHE A 104 -6.72 -2.63 3.74
CA PHE A 104 -6.61 -1.53 4.65
C PHE A 104 -7.83 -1.45 5.56
N LYS A 105 -7.61 -0.88 6.75
CA LYS A 105 -8.66 -0.55 7.70
C LYS A 105 -8.46 0.88 8.18
N ILE A 106 -9.55 1.62 8.18
CA ILE A 106 -9.60 2.97 8.70
C ILE A 106 -10.02 2.89 10.18
N ASP A 107 -9.24 3.53 11.01
CA ASP A 107 -9.55 3.81 12.41
C ASP A 107 -9.93 5.30 12.50
N ASP A 108 -11.24 5.54 12.59
CA ASP A 108 -11.85 6.87 12.68
C ASP A 108 -11.58 7.56 14.03
N THR A 109 -11.33 6.76 15.06
CA THR A 109 -11.06 7.24 16.42
C THR A 109 -9.63 7.78 16.53
N ASN A 110 -8.66 7.05 15.97
CA ASN A 110 -7.26 7.43 15.96
C ASN A 110 -6.85 8.22 14.71
N LEU A 111 -7.74 8.38 13.73
CA LEU A 111 -7.48 9.04 12.46
C LEU A 111 -6.28 8.42 11.73
N THR A 112 -6.27 7.09 11.66
CA THR A 112 -5.22 6.33 10.97
C THR A 112 -5.80 5.35 9.99
N ILE A 113 -5.05 5.09 8.92
CA ILE A 113 -5.31 3.99 7.99
C ILE A 113 -4.19 2.96 8.14
N ALA A 114 -4.56 1.74 8.51
CA ALA A 114 -3.66 0.61 8.61
C ALA A 114 -3.71 -0.17 7.30
N PHE A 115 -2.55 -0.47 6.73
CA PHE A 115 -2.39 -1.25 5.52
C PHE A 115 -1.72 -2.58 5.85
N VAL A 116 -2.15 -3.68 5.23
CA VAL A 116 -1.61 -5.03 5.39
C VAL A 116 -1.56 -5.70 4.02
N GLY A 117 -0.39 -6.12 3.57
CA GLY A 117 -0.26 -6.84 2.30
C GLY A 117 -0.55 -8.35 2.41
N GLU A 118 -0.52 -9.06 1.28
CA GLU A 118 -1.17 -10.38 1.10
C GLU A 118 -0.66 -11.53 2.00
N GLU A 119 0.53 -11.43 2.61
CA GLU A 119 1.04 -12.47 3.53
C GLU A 119 2.08 -11.97 4.54
N PRO A 120 2.19 -12.59 5.74
CA PRO A 120 1.22 -13.52 6.30
C PRO A 120 0.17 -12.72 7.09
N TRP A 121 -1.08 -13.11 6.92
CA TRP A 121 -2.20 -12.62 7.69
C TRP A 121 -1.97 -12.84 9.19
N VAL A 122 -1.46 -11.82 9.88
CA VAL A 122 -1.56 -11.72 11.33
C VAL A 122 -2.29 -10.41 11.61
N TRP A 123 -3.61 -10.48 11.68
CA TRP A 123 -4.33 -9.52 12.51
C TRP A 123 -4.06 -9.97 13.94
N ASP A 124 -3.07 -9.37 14.59
CA ASP A 124 -2.93 -9.50 16.05
C ASP A 124 -4.19 -8.88 16.66
N GLY A 125 -5.20 -9.73 16.85
CA GLY A 125 -6.27 -9.47 17.79
C GLY A 125 -5.73 -9.77 19.18
N ASP A 126 -5.38 -8.71 19.90
CA ASP A 126 -5.42 -8.66 21.36
C ASP A 126 -6.03 -7.32 21.80
#